data_AF-A0A4Z0KT62-F1
#
_entry.id   AF-A0A4Z0KT62-F1
#
_cell.length_a   1.000
_cell.length_b   1.000
_cell.length_c   1.000
_cell.angle_alpha   90.00
_cell.angle_beta   90.00
_cell.angle_gamma   90.00
#
_symmetry.space_group_name_H-M   'P 1'
#
loop_
_entity.id
_entity.type
_entity.pdbx_description
1 polymer ?
#
loop_
_entity_poly.entity_id
_entity_poly.type
_entity_poly.pdbx_seq_one_letter_code
_entity_poly.pdbx_strand_id
1 'polypeptide(L)' 'MHAFKLNQPVPELQPVGSVSLLGALPTEGDPQVAVAMIYGKPEEVFTCGLCSSPRGGFTMIYPVTAKATVRDGE' A
#
# COMPACT_ATOMS: atom_id res chain seq x y z
N MET A 1 5.26 9.95 17.39
CA MET A 1 5.63 9.11 16.24
C MET A 1 5.78 7.68 16.73
N HIS A 2 4.85 6.77 16.42
CA HIS A 2 5.00 5.34 16.75
C HIS A 2 5.84 4.69 15.66
N ALA A 3 7.04 4.22 15.99
CA ALA A 3 7.91 3.55 15.04
C ALA A 3 7.40 2.13 14.78
N PHE A 4 7.10 1.79 13.53
CA PHE A 4 6.84 0.41 13.13
C PHE A 4 8.16 -0.36 13.17
N LYS A 5 8.31 -1.23 14.17
CA LYS A 5 9.49 -2.09 14.28
C LYS A 5 9.26 -3.32 13.40
N LEU A 6 10.29 -3.78 12.69
CA LEU A 6 10.26 -4.95 11.80
C LEU A 6 9.60 -6.19 12.44
N ASN A 7 9.71 -6.34 13.75
CA ASN A 7 9.28 -7.51 14.51
C ASN A 7 7.90 -7.37 15.19
N GLN A 8 7.11 -6.35 14.85
CA GLN A 8 5.72 -6.28 15.30
C GLN A 8 4.78 -7.07 14.38
N PRO A 9 3.69 -7.66 14.94
CA PRO A 9 2.71 -8.38 14.15
C PRO A 9 2.14 -7.46 13.07
N VAL A 10 2.01 -8.00 11.86
CA VAL A 10 1.35 -7.29 10.74
C VAL A 10 -0.13 -7.21 11.08
N PRO A 11 -0.74 -6.00 11.11
CA PRO A 11 -2.19 -5.87 11.21
C PRO A 11 -2.85 -6.53 10.00
N GLU A 12 -4.07 -7.03 10.20
CA GLU A 12 -4.85 -7.61 9.12
C GLU A 12 -5.07 -6.59 8.00
N LEU A 13 -4.73 -6.99 6.76
CA LEU A 13 -4.87 -6.14 5.59
C LEU A 13 -6.30 -6.26 5.05
N GLN A 14 -6.93 -5.11 4.80
CA GLN A 14 -8.25 -5.04 4.20
C GLN A 14 -8.12 -5.07 2.67
N PRO A 15 -8.87 -5.94 1.96
CA PRO A 15 -8.83 -5.97 0.51
C PRO A 15 -9.40 -4.68 -0.06
N VAL A 16 -8.63 -4.06 -0.95
CA VAL A 16 -9.10 -2.94 -1.79
C VAL A 16 -9.63 -3.46 -3.11
N GLY A 17 -9.00 -4.51 -3.65
CA GLY A 17 -9.28 -5.03 -4.99
C GLY A 17 -8.23 -4.57 -5.99
N SER A 18 -8.57 -4.55 -7.28
CA SER A 18 -7.64 -4.17 -8.35
C SER A 18 -6.94 -2.85 -8.06
N VAL A 19 -5.64 -2.77 -8.38
CA VAL A 19 -4.86 -1.52 -8.40
C VAL A 19 -5.54 -0.38 -9.18
N SER A 20 -6.40 -0.70 -10.14
CA SER A 20 -7.17 0.29 -10.92
C SER A 20 -8.12 1.10 -10.04
N LEU A 21 -8.63 0.53 -8.95
CA LEU A 21 -9.49 1.23 -7.98
C LEU A 21 -8.71 2.33 -7.21
N LEU A 22 -7.38 2.24 -7.20
CA LEU A 22 -6.47 3.24 -6.63
C LEU A 22 -6.00 4.27 -7.67
N GLY A 23 -6.53 4.21 -8.90
CA GLY A 23 -6.13 5.10 -10.00
C GLY A 23 -4.82 4.71 -10.69
N ALA A 24 -4.29 3.51 -10.41
CA ALA A 24 -3.15 2.98 -11.14
C ALA A 24 -3.57 2.36 -12.49
N LEU A 25 -2.62 2.26 -13.41
CA LEU A 25 -2.80 1.56 -14.68
C LEU A 25 -2.07 0.20 -14.61
N PRO A 26 -2.77 -0.95 -14.66
CA PRO A 26 -2.13 -2.26 -14.77
C PRO A 26 -1.27 -2.36 -16.04
N THR A 27 -0.09 -2.93 -15.91
CA THR A 27 0.86 -3.17 -17.02
C THR A 27 1.16 -4.65 -17.22
N GLU A 28 1.03 -5.47 -16.17
CA GLU A 28 1.15 -6.93 -16.22
C GLU A 28 0.12 -7.57 -15.27
N GLY A 29 -0.84 -8.30 -15.84
CA GLY A 29 -1.95 -8.89 -15.09
C GLY A 29 -2.92 -7.85 -14.53
N ASP A 30 -3.67 -8.23 -13.49
CA ASP A 30 -4.52 -7.33 -12.70
C ASP A 30 -4.18 -7.47 -11.20
N PRO A 31 -3.10 -6.79 -10.73
CA PRO A 31 -2.67 -6.91 -9.35
C PRO A 31 -3.77 -6.48 -8.37
N GLN A 32 -4.05 -7.32 -7.38
CA GLN A 32 -5.04 -7.05 -6.33
C GLN A 32 -4.36 -6.50 -5.09
N VAL A 33 -4.82 -5.38 -4.54
CA VAL A 33 -4.19 -4.72 -3.41
C VAL A 33 -4.97 -4.98 -2.13
N ALA A 34 -4.25 -5.19 -1.03
CA ALA A 34 -4.78 -5.10 0.32
C ALA A 34 -3.96 -4.11 1.14
N VAL A 35 -4.63 -3.33 2.01
CA VAL A 35 -4.00 -2.27 2.80
C VAL A 35 -4.42 -2.31 4.26
N ALA A 36 -3.53 -1.86 5.14
CA ALA A 36 -3.88 -1.50 6.50
C ALA A 36 -3.31 -0.13 6.81
N MET A 37 -4.18 0.84 7.08
CA MET A 37 -3.77 2.16 7.55
C MET A 37 -3.41 2.05 9.03
N ILE A 38 -2.16 2.37 9.36
CA ILE A 38 -1.61 2.26 10.72
C ILE A 38 -1.45 3.62 11.39
N TYR A 39 -1.46 4.70 10.61
CA TYR A 39 -1.45 6.06 11.10
C TYR A 39 -2.18 6.99 10.14
N GLY A 40 -2.99 7.87 10.71
CA GLY A 40 -3.75 8.87 9.99
C GLY A 40 -4.91 8.31 9.18
N LYS A 41 -5.83 9.20 8.79
CA LYS A 41 -6.96 8.87 7.90
C LYS A 41 -6.63 9.26 6.47
N PRO A 42 -7.23 8.63 5.43
CA PRO A 42 -6.95 8.95 4.03
C PRO A 42 -7.03 10.45 3.66
N GLU A 43 -7.90 11.19 4.33
CA GLU A 43 -8.13 12.63 4.14
C GLU A 43 -7.03 13.51 4.76
N GLU A 44 -6.16 12.94 5.60
CA GLU A 44 -5.20 13.70 6.38
C GLU A 44 -3.89 13.94 5.62
N VAL A 45 -3.22 15.05 5.94
CA VAL A 45 -1.98 15.51 5.28
C VAL A 45 -0.80 14.54 5.40
N PHE A 46 -0.86 13.59 6.32
CA PHE A 46 0.16 12.58 6.52
C PHE A 46 -0.46 11.28 6.98
N THR A 47 -0.24 10.22 6.21
CA THR A 47 -0.72 8.88 6.50
C THR A 47 0.40 7.86 6.38
N CYS A 48 0.25 6.74 7.08
CA CYS A 48 1.15 5.61 6.96
C CYS A 48 0.32 4.33 6.97
N GLY A 49 0.70 3.40 6.10
CA GLY A 49 0.00 2.14 5.91
C GLY A 49 0.95 1.04 5.48
N LEU A 50 0.46 -0.19 5.61
CA LEU A 50 1.02 -1.34 4.93
C LEU A 50 0.21 -1.60 3.67
N CYS A 51 0.90 -2.03 2.62
CA CYS A 51 0.32 -2.39 1.34
C CYS A 51 0.90 -3.74 0.93
N SER A 52 0.06 -4.62 0.40
CA SER A 52 0.45 -5.90 -0.18
C SER A 52 -0.24 -6.06 -1.52
N SER A 53 0.46 -6.69 -2.46
CA SER A 53 -0.05 -7.07 -3.77
C SER A 53 0.55 -8.41 -4.17
N PRO A 54 -0.21 -9.31 -4.82
CA PRO A 54 0.37 -10.45 -5.50
C PRO A 54 1.19 -9.98 -6.71
N ARG A 55 1.92 -10.93 -7.32
CA ARG A 55 2.75 -10.68 -8.48
C ARG A 55 1.97 -10.04 -9.64
N GLY A 56 2.60 -9.05 -10.27
CA GLY A 56 2.13 -8.37 -11.47
C GLY A 56 2.81 -7.00 -11.57
N GLY A 57 2.28 -6.13 -12.43
CA GLY A 57 2.87 -4.82 -12.70
C GLY A 57 1.81 -3.75 -12.88
N PHE A 58 2.12 -2.53 -12.42
CA PHE A 58 1.29 -1.36 -12.64
C PHE A 58 2.12 -0.07 -12.58
N THR A 59 1.60 0.99 -13.20
CA THR A 59 2.14 2.35 -13.11
C THR A 59 1.16 3.21 -12.34
N MET A 60 1.68 4.03 -11.41
CA MET A 60 0.85 4.88 -10.56
C MET A 60 1.49 6.26 -10.41
N ILE A 61 0.69 7.31 -10.59
CA ILE A 61 1.09 8.69 -10.36
C ILE A 61 0.46 9.13 -9.05
N TYR A 62 1.27 9.34 -8.02
CA TYR A 62 0.80 9.83 -6.75
C TYR A 62 0.71 11.36 -6.80
N PRO A 63 -0.42 11.99 -6.39
CA PRO A 63 -0.52 13.44 -6.25
C PRO A 63 0.21 13.95 -4.99
N VAL A 64 0.93 13.07 -4.29
CA VAL A 64 1.62 13.32 -3.03
C VAL A 64 3.01 12.70 -3.06
N THR A 65 3.89 13.18 -2.20
CA THR A 65 5.19 12.52 -1.97
C THR A 65 4.98 11.22 -1.20
N ALA A 66 5.31 10.10 -1.83
CA ALA A 66 5.25 8.78 -1.20
C ALA A 66 6.66 8.27 -0.86
N LYS A 67 6.80 7.61 0.30
CA LYS A 67 7.98 6.84 0.68
C LYS A 67 7.53 5.44 1.07
N ALA A 68 8.11 4.43 0.42
CA ALA A 68 7.87 3.03 0.73
C ALA A 68 9.17 2.33 1.16
N THR A 69 9.04 1.24 1.89
CA THR A 69 10.14 0.34 2.22
C THR A 69 9.58 -1.07 2.11
N VAL A 70 10.28 -1.93 1.36
CA VAL A 70 9.88 -3.33 1.19
C VAL A 70 10.16 -4.06 2.50
N ARG A 71 9.12 -4.71 3.05
CA ARG A 71 9.22 -5.56 4.24
C ARG A 71 9.48 -7.01 3.87
N ASP A 72 8.67 -7.53 2.94
CA ASP A 72 8.67 -8.92 2.48
C ASP A 72 8.47 -8.95 0.95
N GLY A 73 9.14 -9.87 0.24
CA GLY A 73 9.11 -9.97 -1.22
C GLY A 73 10.19 -9.14 -1.93
N GLU A 74 9.93 -8.78 -3.20
CA GLU A 74 10.78 -7.96 -4.07
C GLU A 74 9.96 -7.05 -4.99
#